data_AF-A0A0D2PPR0-F1
#
_entry.id   AF-A0A0D2PPR0-F1
#
_cell.length_a   1.000
_cell.length_b   1.000
_cell.length_c   1.000
_cell.angle_alpha   90.00
_cell.angle_beta   90.00
_cell.angle_gamma   90.00
#
_symmetry.space_group_name_H-M   'P 1'
#
loop_
_entity.id
_entity.type
_entity.pdbx_description
1 polymer ?
#
loop_
_entity_poly.entity_id
_entity_poly.type
_entity_poly.pdbx_seq_one_letter_code
_entity_poly.pdbx_strand_id
1 'polypeptide(L)'
;MNASGPARMLVCYVGHHHGRLLHCSPCLTLSNDCIFQDLIFYIPFGGKESIMNFRQNLMEAMGQNVHFVIDSWMEGDNLTASVIWHLEWKGKEIPHTTGCNFFECQQIDGKLIISKIIGVEELPVKPGDWVLKLLKATIVVFDKFPFPAERIVAYKVGGNT
;
A
#
# COMPACT_ATOMS: atom_id res chain seq x y z
N MET A 1 -23.17 17.38 7.06
CA MET A 1 -21.92 17.91 6.47
C MET A 1 -21.34 16.83 5.58
N ASN A 2 -21.36 17.06 4.27
CA ASN A 2 -21.01 16.08 3.24
C ASN A 2 -19.48 16.06 3.07
N ALA A 3 -18.82 15.00 3.55
CA ALA A 3 -17.38 14.83 3.38
C ALA A 3 -17.11 13.80 2.27
N SER A 4 -16.74 14.30 1.10
CA SER A 4 -16.20 13.60 -0.06
C SER A 4 -14.67 13.51 -0.01
N GLY A 5 -14.10 13.32 1.18
CA GLY A 5 -12.65 13.35 1.42
C GLY A 5 -11.92 12.06 1.00
N PRO A 6 -10.60 12.12 0.76
CA PRO A 6 -9.79 10.98 0.36
C PRO A 6 -9.88 9.79 1.31
N ALA A 7 -9.95 9.96 2.63
CA ALA A 7 -9.90 8.80 3.53
C ALA A 7 -11.21 8.02 3.57
N ARG A 8 -12.37 8.69 3.47
CA ARG A 8 -13.65 7.99 3.32
C ARG A 8 -13.70 7.15 2.04
N MET A 9 -13.02 7.60 0.99
CA MET A 9 -12.90 6.89 -0.28
C MET A 9 -11.98 5.65 -0.17
N LEU A 10 -10.98 5.70 0.71
CA LEU A 10 -9.98 4.64 0.90
C LEU A 10 -10.46 3.52 1.81
N VAL A 11 -11.31 3.85 2.79
CA VAL A 11 -12.09 2.85 3.52
C VAL A 11 -12.92 1.99 2.55
N CYS A 12 -13.44 2.57 1.45
CA CYS A 12 -14.15 1.80 0.41
C CYS A 12 -13.23 1.00 -0.53
N TYR A 13 -11.96 1.39 -0.71
CA TYR A 13 -10.99 0.64 -1.50
C TYR A 13 -10.57 -0.66 -0.80
N VAL A 14 -10.21 -0.54 0.48
CA VAL A 14 -9.64 -1.63 1.29
C VAL A 14 -10.73 -2.40 2.03
N GLY A 15 -11.73 -1.71 2.56
CA GLY A 15 -12.84 -2.31 3.29
C GLY A 15 -13.96 -2.75 2.36
N HIS A 16 -14.00 -4.03 2.01
CA HIS A 16 -15.18 -4.60 1.36
C HIS A 16 -15.82 -5.65 2.26
N HIS A 17 -16.57 -5.23 3.30
CA HIS A 17 -17.27 -6.18 4.16
C HIS A 17 -18.75 -5.92 4.45
N HIS A 18 -19.50 -7.04 4.43
CA HIS A 18 -20.79 -7.28 5.06
C HIS A 18 -22.06 -6.64 4.45
N GLY A 19 -22.18 -6.55 3.12
CA GLY A 19 -23.48 -6.33 2.49
C GLY A 19 -24.23 -5.05 2.93
N ARG A 20 -23.52 -4.09 3.54
CA ARG A 20 -24.06 -2.79 3.99
C ARG A 20 -23.25 -1.59 3.50
N LEU A 21 -22.47 -1.78 2.43
CA LEU A 21 -22.03 -0.72 1.53
C LEU A 21 -22.63 -0.93 0.13
N LEU A 22 -23.91 -1.34 0.08
CA LEU A 22 -24.69 -1.62 -1.13
C LEU A 22 -24.93 -0.40 -2.05
N HIS A 23 -24.19 0.70 -1.89
CA HIS A 23 -24.41 1.89 -2.72
C HIS A 23 -23.19 2.80 -2.90
N CYS A 24 -21.98 2.24 -3.01
CA CYS A 24 -20.82 2.99 -3.52
C CYS A 24 -20.18 2.34 -4.76
N SER A 25 -21.01 1.80 -5.66
CA SER A 25 -20.55 1.32 -6.97
C SER A 25 -19.96 2.39 -7.92
N PRO A 26 -20.06 3.73 -7.72
CA PRO A 26 -19.34 4.69 -8.58
C PRO A 26 -18.14 5.39 -7.91
N CYS A 27 -17.79 5.07 -6.65
CA CYS A 27 -17.05 6.03 -5.82
C CYS A 27 -15.53 6.04 -5.97
N LEU A 28 -14.93 5.09 -6.69
CA LEU A 28 -13.48 5.00 -6.76
C LEU A 28 -12.96 4.51 -8.10
N THR A 29 -12.20 5.37 -8.77
CA THR A 29 -11.60 5.09 -10.07
C THR A 29 -10.08 5.13 -9.90
N LEU A 30 -9.39 4.07 -10.32
CA LEU A 30 -7.94 4.10 -10.56
C LEU A 30 -7.70 4.87 -11.85
N SER A 31 -6.70 5.76 -11.88
CA SER A 31 -6.22 6.32 -13.14
C SER A 31 -5.72 5.19 -14.04
N ASN A 32 -5.77 5.38 -15.37
CA ASN A 32 -5.36 4.33 -16.31
C ASN A 32 -3.87 3.97 -16.16
N ASP A 33 -3.06 4.97 -15.80
CA ASP A 33 -1.63 4.92 -15.53
C ASP A 33 -1.28 4.76 -14.05
N CYS A 34 -2.25 4.38 -13.20
CA CYS A 34 -2.05 4.26 -11.77
C CYS A 34 -0.89 3.31 -11.45
N ILE A 35 -0.07 3.66 -10.46
CA ILE A 35 1.03 2.81 -9.99
C ILE A 35 0.69 2.26 -8.62
N PHE A 36 0.76 0.95 -8.45
CA PHE A 36 0.72 0.32 -7.14
C PHE A 36 2.08 -0.26 -6.79
N GLN A 37 2.73 0.33 -5.79
CA GLN A 37 4.00 -0.12 -5.25
C GLN A 37 3.78 -0.80 -3.91
N ASP A 38 3.67 -2.12 -3.95
CA ASP A 38 3.71 -2.94 -2.75
C ASP A 38 5.17 -3.23 -2.40
N LEU A 39 5.61 -2.83 -1.20
CA LEU A 39 7.02 -2.92 -0.79
C LEU A 39 7.50 -4.35 -0.51
N ILE A 40 6.61 -5.34 -0.57
CA ILE A 40 7.00 -6.76 -0.56
C ILE A 40 7.47 -7.21 -1.95
N PHE A 41 7.00 -6.56 -3.02
CA PHE A 41 7.36 -6.90 -4.39
C PHE A 41 8.46 -5.97 -4.95
N TYR A 42 9.41 -6.55 -5.68
CA TYR A 42 10.50 -5.77 -6.28
C TYR A 42 10.05 -4.85 -7.41
N ILE A 43 8.98 -5.23 -8.13
CA ILE A 43 8.48 -4.52 -9.31
C ILE A 43 7.08 -3.99 -9.00
N PRO A 44 6.81 -2.69 -9.17
CA PRO A 44 5.48 -2.14 -8.98
C PRO A 44 4.51 -2.62 -10.06
N PHE A 45 3.22 -2.71 -9.70
CA PHE A 45 2.14 -2.99 -10.64
C PHE A 45 1.75 -1.70 -11.36
N GLY A 46 2.04 -1.64 -12.66
CA GLY A 46 1.77 -0.48 -13.50
C GLY A 46 0.45 -0.60 -14.24
N GLY A 47 -0.37 0.45 -14.14
CA GLY A 47 -1.62 0.59 -14.85
C GLY A 47 -2.79 -0.14 -14.18
N LYS A 48 -4.00 0.38 -14.43
CA LYS A 48 -5.24 -0.09 -13.83
C LYS A 48 -5.47 -1.59 -13.99
N GLU A 49 -5.18 -2.16 -15.16
CA GLU A 49 -5.39 -3.58 -15.44
C GLU A 49 -4.51 -4.48 -14.56
N SER A 50 -3.21 -4.19 -14.46
CA SER A 50 -2.28 -4.95 -13.62
C SER A 50 -2.70 -4.94 -12.15
N ILE A 51 -3.11 -3.77 -11.65
CA ILE A 51 -3.59 -3.59 -10.27
C ILE A 51 -4.88 -4.38 -10.04
N MET A 52 -5.83 -4.36 -10.97
CA MET A 52 -7.07 -5.12 -10.87
C MET A 52 -6.82 -6.64 -10.90
N ASN A 53 -5.88 -7.10 -11.73
CA ASN A 53 -5.47 -8.51 -11.77
C ASN A 53 -4.81 -8.94 -10.45
N PHE A 54 -3.90 -8.13 -9.91
CA PHE A 54 -3.31 -8.39 -8.58
C PHE A 54 -4.39 -8.47 -7.51
N ARG A 55 -5.31 -7.49 -7.48
CA ARG A 55 -6.42 -7.47 -6.53
C ARG A 55 -7.29 -8.72 -6.64
N GLN A 56 -7.60 -9.17 -7.86
CA GLN A 56 -8.37 -10.40 -8.07
C GLN A 56 -7.65 -11.61 -7.48
N ASN A 57 -6.36 -11.79 -7.79
CA ASN A 57 -5.54 -12.87 -7.23
C ASN A 57 -5.47 -12.82 -5.70
N LEU A 58 -5.34 -11.62 -5.12
CA LEU A 58 -5.35 -11.41 -3.68
C LEU A 58 -6.69 -11.85 -3.06
N MET A 59 -7.82 -11.42 -3.63
CA MET A 59 -9.15 -11.80 -3.15
C MET A 59 -9.38 -13.32 -3.28
N GLU A 60 -8.90 -13.95 -4.33
CA GLU A 60 -8.94 -15.41 -4.51
C GLU A 60 -8.12 -16.13 -3.43
N ALA A 61 -6.91 -15.65 -3.13
CA ALA A 61 -6.05 -16.21 -2.09
C ALA A 61 -6.64 -16.05 -0.67
N MET A 62 -7.32 -14.93 -0.39
CA MET A 62 -8.02 -14.68 0.87
C MET A 62 -9.25 -15.59 1.04
N GLY A 63 -9.86 -16.01 -0.06
CA GLY A 63 -11.08 -16.80 -0.05
C GLY A 63 -12.25 -16.08 0.64
N GLN A 64 -13.23 -16.86 1.12
CA GLN A 64 -14.47 -16.29 1.67
C GLN A 64 -14.39 -15.92 3.16
N ASN A 65 -13.30 -16.26 3.85
CA ASN A 65 -13.24 -16.15 5.31
C ASN A 65 -12.19 -15.16 5.80
N VAL A 66 -11.25 -14.73 4.93
CA VAL A 66 -10.19 -13.78 5.28
C VAL A 66 -10.52 -12.41 4.72
N HIS A 67 -10.40 -11.37 5.54
CA HIS A 67 -11.01 -10.07 5.30
C HIS A 67 -10.12 -8.95 5.84
N PHE A 68 -10.02 -7.83 5.10
CA PHE A 68 -9.40 -6.62 5.63
C PHE A 68 -10.33 -5.92 6.61
N VAL A 69 -9.79 -5.53 7.76
CA VAL A 69 -10.46 -4.66 8.74
C VAL A 69 -9.65 -3.39 8.89
N ILE A 70 -10.31 -2.24 8.71
CA ILE A 70 -9.66 -0.93 8.85
C ILE A 70 -9.59 -0.57 10.32
N ASP A 71 -8.38 -0.40 10.82
CA ASP A 71 -8.12 0.04 12.19
C ASP A 71 -8.21 1.56 12.32
N SER A 72 -7.64 2.26 11.35
CA SER A 72 -7.65 3.73 11.32
C SER A 72 -7.37 4.26 9.92
N TRP A 73 -7.67 5.53 9.70
CA TRP A 73 -7.37 6.25 8.47
C TRP A 73 -6.97 7.68 8.76
N MET A 74 -6.16 8.25 7.89
CA MET A 74 -5.69 9.64 7.98
C MET A 74 -5.83 10.31 6.61
N GLU A 75 -6.28 11.57 6.60
CA GLU A 75 -6.21 12.44 5.42
C GLU A 75 -4.98 13.33 5.56
N GLY A 76 -4.18 13.40 4.51
CA GLY A 76 -3.05 14.30 4.41
C GLY A 76 -3.36 15.46 3.47
N ASP A 77 -2.39 16.38 3.36
CA ASP A 77 -2.45 17.46 2.39
C ASP A 77 -2.36 16.92 0.95
N ASN A 78 -2.65 17.77 -0.04
CA ASN A 78 -2.48 17.46 -1.47
C ASN A 78 -3.19 16.19 -1.94
N LEU A 79 -4.42 15.97 -1.46
CA LEU A 79 -5.25 14.81 -1.85
C LEU A 79 -4.58 13.46 -1.53
N THR A 80 -3.82 13.40 -0.45
CA THR A 80 -3.23 12.17 0.05
C THR A 80 -4.05 11.60 1.20
N ALA A 81 -3.94 10.30 1.41
CA ALA A 81 -4.47 9.67 2.62
C ALA A 81 -3.82 8.32 2.87
N SER A 82 -3.98 7.81 4.07
CA SER A 82 -3.49 6.50 4.47
C SER A 82 -4.53 5.74 5.28
N VAL A 83 -4.43 4.41 5.25
CA VAL A 83 -5.27 3.51 6.03
C VAL A 83 -4.39 2.45 6.67
N ILE A 84 -4.64 2.14 7.94
CA ILE A 84 -4.06 1.02 8.65
C ILE A 84 -5.13 -0.06 8.74
N TRP A 85 -4.75 -1.30 8.48
CA TRP A 85 -5.64 -2.44 8.50
C TRP A 85 -4.95 -3.66 9.10
N HIS A 86 -5.76 -4.65 9.48
CA HIS A 86 -5.33 -6.01 9.75
C HIS A 86 -6.21 -7.01 9.00
N LEU A 87 -5.79 -8.28 8.93
CA LEU A 87 -6.63 -9.35 8.40
C LEU A 87 -7.37 -10.06 9.53
N GLU A 88 -8.65 -10.33 9.32
CA GLU A 88 -9.44 -11.22 10.16
C GLU A 88 -9.80 -12.50 9.41
N TRP A 89 -9.76 -13.63 10.10
CA TRP A 89 -10.36 -14.89 9.66
C TRP A 89 -11.61 -15.20 10.48
N LYS A 90 -12.78 -15.20 9.83
CA LYS A 90 -14.09 -15.43 10.49
C LYS A 90 -14.33 -14.52 11.71
N GLY A 91 -13.99 -13.24 11.59
CA GLY A 91 -14.15 -12.26 12.68
C GLY A 91 -13.12 -12.39 13.80
N LYS A 92 -12.00 -13.09 13.57
CA LYS A 92 -10.89 -13.18 14.50
C LYS A 92 -9.63 -12.64 13.84
N GLU A 93 -8.98 -11.68 14.48
CA GLU A 93 -7.70 -11.13 14.03
C GLU A 93 -6.67 -12.24 13.78
N ILE A 94 -6.03 -12.20 12.61
CA ILE A 94 -4.91 -13.05 12.27
C ILE A 94 -3.64 -12.36 12.78
N PRO A 95 -2.87 -12.98 13.69
CA PRO A 95 -1.67 -12.35 14.24
C PRO A 95 -0.68 -11.95 13.15
N HIS A 96 -0.08 -10.77 13.29
CA HIS A 96 0.99 -10.27 12.42
C HIS A 96 0.58 -10.09 10.96
N THR A 97 -0.65 -9.67 10.73
CA THR A 97 -1.18 -9.34 9.40
C THR A 97 -1.58 -7.88 9.29
N THR A 98 -0.97 -7.02 10.10
CA THR A 98 -1.17 -5.58 10.01
C THR A 98 -0.50 -5.06 8.74
N GLY A 99 -1.17 -4.14 8.06
CA GLY A 99 -0.61 -3.42 6.95
C GLY A 99 -1.09 -1.98 6.91
N CYS A 100 -0.47 -1.23 6.00
CA CYS A 100 -0.77 0.16 5.75
C CYS A 100 -0.73 0.40 4.25
N ASN A 101 -1.70 1.15 3.75
CA ASN A 101 -1.64 1.69 2.39
C ASN A 101 -1.64 3.21 2.44
N PHE A 102 -0.77 3.81 1.64
CA PHE A 102 -0.74 5.23 1.34
C PHE A 102 -1.24 5.46 -0.07
N PHE A 103 -1.99 6.54 -0.25
CA PHE A 103 -2.64 6.85 -1.50
C PHE A 103 -2.36 8.29 -1.89
N GLU A 104 -2.05 8.46 -3.16
CA GLU A 104 -2.02 9.76 -3.82
C GLU A 104 -3.19 9.80 -4.80
N CYS A 105 -4.01 10.83 -4.69
CA CYS A 105 -5.17 11.03 -5.54
C CYS A 105 -5.04 12.31 -6.36
N GLN A 106 -5.80 12.38 -7.44
CA GLN A 106 -5.96 13.54 -8.30
C GLN A 106 -7.44 13.86 -8.46
N GLN A 107 -7.76 15.13 -8.69
CA GLN A 107 -9.12 15.54 -9.00
C GLN A 107 -9.27 15.76 -10.51
N ILE A 108 -10.08 14.92 -11.15
CA ILE A 108 -10.39 14.97 -12.59
C ILE A 108 -11.90 15.07 -12.74
N ASP A 109 -12.38 16.12 -13.41
CA ASP A 109 -13.81 16.40 -13.61
C ASP A 109 -14.63 16.37 -12.31
N GLY A 110 -14.05 16.92 -11.24
CA GLY A 110 -14.66 16.96 -9.90
C GLY A 110 -14.68 15.61 -9.17
N LYS A 111 -14.17 14.53 -9.79
CA LYS A 111 -14.02 13.20 -9.18
C LYS A 111 -12.61 13.01 -8.66
N LEU A 112 -12.50 12.41 -7.49
CA LEU A 112 -11.22 12.00 -6.93
C LEU A 112 -10.84 10.62 -7.51
N ILE A 113 -9.64 10.54 -8.07
CA ILE A 113 -9.10 9.38 -8.79
C ILE A 113 -7.77 9.01 -8.14
N ILE A 114 -7.57 7.74 -7.81
CA ILE A 114 -6.29 7.27 -7.27
C ILE A 114 -5.28 7.19 -8.40
N SER A 115 -4.16 7.89 -8.26
CA SER A 115 -3.04 7.84 -9.20
C SER A 115 -1.89 6.97 -8.69
N LYS A 116 -1.77 6.78 -7.37
CA LYS A 116 -0.72 5.96 -6.81
C LYS A 116 -1.12 5.34 -5.48
N ILE A 117 -0.66 4.11 -5.27
CA ILE A 117 -0.83 3.35 -4.03
C ILE A 117 0.55 2.87 -3.60
N ILE A 118 0.87 2.99 -2.31
CA ILE A 118 2.04 2.38 -1.70
C ILE A 118 1.56 1.46 -0.59
N GLY A 119 1.90 0.17 -0.67
CA GLY A 119 1.54 -0.84 0.34
C GLY A 119 2.74 -1.23 1.20
N VAL A 120 2.51 -1.34 2.50
CA VAL A 120 3.47 -1.85 3.48
C VAL A 120 2.74 -2.84 4.36
N GLU A 121 3.23 -4.08 4.45
CA GLU A 121 2.57 -5.12 5.21
C GLU A 121 3.58 -5.81 6.14
N GLU A 122 3.09 -6.29 7.29
CA GLU A 122 3.90 -7.12 8.17
C GLU A 122 4.31 -8.42 7.48
N LEU A 123 5.59 -8.76 7.59
CA LEU A 123 6.08 -10.07 7.16
C LEU A 123 5.69 -11.13 8.19
N PRO A 124 5.25 -12.33 7.76
CA PRO A 124 4.96 -13.44 8.67
C PRO A 124 6.15 -13.80 9.59
N VAL A 125 7.36 -13.57 9.11
CA VAL A 125 8.60 -13.70 9.88
C VAL A 125 9.15 -12.30 10.17
N LYS A 126 9.18 -11.92 11.44
CA LYS A 126 9.68 -10.61 11.91
C LYS A 126 11.21 -10.58 11.90
N PRO A 127 11.87 -9.94 10.92
CA PRO A 127 13.32 -10.04 10.77
C PRO A 127 14.06 -8.90 11.50
N GLY A 128 13.40 -8.19 12.42
CA GLY A 128 13.89 -6.93 13.00
C GLY A 128 15.34 -6.99 13.47
N ASP A 129 15.69 -7.99 14.28
CA ASP A 129 17.07 -8.16 14.77
C ASP A 129 18.09 -8.41 13.65
N TRP A 130 17.69 -9.14 12.61
CA TRP A 130 18.54 -9.41 11.45
C TRP A 130 18.74 -8.15 10.60
N VAL A 131 17.67 -7.39 10.38
CA VAL A 131 17.70 -6.11 9.67
C VAL A 131 18.62 -5.12 10.39
N LEU A 132 18.54 -5.04 11.72
CA LEU A 132 19.40 -4.16 12.52
C LEU A 132 20.87 -4.58 12.45
N LYS A 133 21.16 -5.88 12.54
CA LYS A 133 22.54 -6.40 12.41
C LYS A 133 23.11 -6.12 11.01
N LEU A 134 22.30 -6.31 9.97
CA LEU A 134 22.70 -6.04 8.60
C LEU A 134 22.97 -4.55 8.40
N LEU A 135 22.06 -3.69 8.87
CA LEU A 135 22.24 -2.23 8.81
C LEU A 135 23.54 -1.80 9.50
N LYS A 136 23.80 -2.30 10.71
CA LYS A 136 25.04 -2.02 11.43
C LYS A 136 26.28 -2.45 10.65
N ALA A 137 26.26 -3.66 10.07
CA ALA A 137 27.36 -4.15 9.26
C ALA A 137 27.59 -3.29 8.01
N THR A 138 26.52 -2.89 7.32
CA THR A 138 26.58 -2.02 6.14
C THR A 138 27.19 -0.66 6.50
N ILE A 139 26.75 -0.04 7.59
CA ILE A 139 27.30 1.25 8.04
C ILE A 139 28.80 1.13 8.36
N VAL A 140 29.23 0.08 9.07
CA VAL A 140 30.65 -0.16 9.35
C VAL A 140 31.48 -0.29 8.07
N VAL A 141 30.95 -0.96 7.05
CA VAL A 141 31.62 -1.07 5.75
C VAL A 141 31.65 0.27 5.02
N PHE A 142 30.53 1.01 5.02
CA PHE A 142 30.41 2.30 4.33
C PHE A 142 31.35 3.34 4.94
N ASP A 143 31.41 3.43 6.27
CA ASP A 143 32.29 4.35 6.98
C ASP A 143 33.77 4.03 6.76
N LYS A 144 34.11 2.75 6.60
CA LYS A 144 35.47 2.30 6.29
C LYS A 144 35.87 2.59 4.84
N PHE A 145 34.91 2.63 3.92
CA PHE A 145 35.12 2.82 2.49
C PHE A 145 34.15 3.88 1.91
N PRO A 146 34.31 5.16 2.29
CA PRO A 146 33.31 6.19 2.00
C PRO A 146 33.18 6.46 0.49
N PHE A 147 34.28 6.53 -0.25
CA PHE A 147 34.24 6.80 -1.69
C PHE A 147 33.50 5.70 -2.50
N PRO A 148 33.76 4.39 -2.29
CA PRO A 148 32.92 3.33 -2.87
C PRO A 148 31.47 3.38 -2.41
N ALA A 149 31.21 3.66 -1.13
CA ALA A 149 29.86 3.71 -0.58
C ALA A 149 29.01 4.83 -1.20
N GLU A 150 29.58 6.03 -1.34
CA GLU A 150 28.94 7.16 -2.02
C GLU A 150 28.51 6.78 -3.44
N ARG A 151 29.35 6.02 -4.17
CA ARG A 151 29.01 5.54 -5.52
C ARG A 151 27.88 4.50 -5.52
N ILE A 152 27.82 3.62 -4.52
CA ILE A 152 26.73 2.63 -4.38
C ILE A 152 25.41 3.33 -4.07
N VAL A 153 25.42 4.31 -3.16
CA VAL A 153 24.22 5.07 -2.77
C VAL A 153 23.74 5.97 -3.91
N ALA A 154 24.67 6.55 -4.69
CA ALA A 154 24.34 7.33 -5.87
C ALA A 154 23.84 6.48 -7.05
N TYR A 155 23.99 5.15 -7.00
CA TYR A 155 23.46 4.26 -8.03
C TYR A 155 21.93 4.19 -7.92
N LYS A 156 21.25 5.00 -8.74
CA LYS A 156 19.81 4.83 -8.99
C LYS A 156 19.60 3.51 -9.73
N VAL A 157 18.91 2.56 -9.11
CA VAL A 157 18.36 1.40 -9.84
C VAL A 157 17.47 1.95 -10.95
N GLY A 158 17.80 1.61 -12.19
CA GLY A 158 17.41 2.32 -13.41
C GLY A 158 15.93 2.69 -13.52
N GLY A 159 15.68 3.99 -13.60
CA GLY A 159 14.57 4.57 -14.35
C GLY A 159 15.17 5.28 -15.56
N ASN A 160 14.92 4.76 -16.76
CA ASN A 160 15.16 5.50 -17.99
C ASN A 160 14.32 6.79 -17.92
N THR A 161 14.99 7.94 -17.97
CA THR A 161 14.42 9.16 -18.53
C THR A 161 14.43 9.07 -20.05
#